data_AF-A0A7Y5JVY4-F1
#
_entry.id   AF-A0A7Y5JVY4-F1
#
_cell.length_a   1.000
_cell.length_b   1.000
_cell.length_c   1.000
_cell.angle_alpha   90.00
_cell.angle_beta   90.00
_cell.angle_gamma   90.00
#
_symmetry.space_group_name_H-M   'P 1'
#
loop_
_entity.id
_entity.type
_entity.pdbx_description
1 polymer ?
#
loop_
_entity_poly.entity_id
_entity_poly.type
_entity_poly.pdbx_seq_one_letter_code
_entity_poly.pdbx_strand_id
1 'polypeptide(L)'
;MQPWHSQDQHVVRLDWGPTAAEELTAYAVASGSPVCAVIVDVLSFTTCVSVAADRGTTVHPYPRRDDGARAFAAERRATLAVPRSRSRAEGGVSLSPSSIRAADALPDLVLPSPNGSTIASGLAGAGARVVAASLRNRSAVAAWLVDWLDSTVGATTPPAVVVVPAGERWPDGSLRPAVEDLWGAGSVVAALAGRLEHRAGPLLLSPEAEVAGTAWLAVEDR
;
A
#
# COMPACT_ATOMS: atom_id res chain seq x y z
N MET A 1 9.17 -18.59 3.27
CA MET A 1 7.89 -18.71 3.99
C MET A 1 7.55 -20.17 4.27
N GLN A 2 7.08 -20.49 5.48
CA GLN A 2 6.53 -21.83 5.75
C GLN A 2 5.16 -21.97 5.04
N PRO A 3 4.81 -23.15 4.49
CA PRO A 3 3.58 -23.31 3.71
C PRO A 3 2.30 -22.87 4.43
N TRP A 4 2.20 -23.06 5.75
CA TRP A 4 1.00 -22.66 6.51
C TRP A 4 0.87 -21.15 6.75
N HIS A 5 1.87 -20.34 6.40
CA HIS A 5 1.80 -18.87 6.44
C HIS A 5 1.52 -18.26 5.06
N SER A 6 1.47 -19.06 3.99
CA SER A 6 1.40 -18.55 2.60
C SER A 6 0.04 -17.96 2.21
N GLN A 7 -1.01 -18.33 2.95
CA GLN A 7 -2.41 -18.04 2.63
C GLN A 7 -2.77 -18.42 1.17
N ASP A 8 -2.07 -19.40 0.58
CA ASP A 8 -2.07 -19.68 -0.86
C ASP A 8 -3.35 -20.26 -1.43
N GLN A 9 -4.23 -20.76 -0.55
CA GLN A 9 -5.58 -21.16 -0.89
C GLN A 9 -6.50 -19.97 -1.19
N HIS A 10 -6.07 -18.74 -0.92
CA HIS A 10 -6.88 -17.53 -1.08
C HIS A 10 -6.31 -16.57 -2.13
N VAL A 11 -7.20 -15.88 -2.82
CA VAL A 11 -6.85 -14.85 -3.82
C VAL A 11 -6.41 -13.56 -3.12
N VAL A 12 -7.19 -13.08 -2.16
CA VAL A 12 -6.88 -11.89 -1.36
C VAL A 12 -6.26 -12.35 -0.05
N ARG A 13 -4.98 -12.01 0.12
CA ARG A 13 -4.15 -12.37 1.27
C ARG A 13 -3.84 -11.09 2.03
N LEU A 14 -3.68 -11.17 3.34
CA LEU A 14 -3.37 -10.02 4.16
C LEU A 14 -2.37 -10.40 5.24
N ASP A 15 -1.29 -9.63 5.34
CA ASP A 15 -0.38 -9.72 6.47
C ASP A 15 0.37 -8.40 6.67
N TRP A 16 0.93 -8.22 7.85
CA TRP A 16 1.40 -6.93 8.34
C TRP A 16 2.85 -6.63 7.99
N GLY A 17 3.08 -5.38 7.63
CA GLY A 17 4.40 -4.80 7.53
C GLY A 17 5.30 -5.43 6.45
N PRO A 18 6.58 -5.02 6.41
CA PRO A 18 7.47 -5.36 5.31
C PRO A 18 7.81 -6.85 5.24
N THR A 19 8.08 -7.49 6.39
CA THR A 19 8.58 -8.87 6.41
C THR A 19 7.55 -9.86 5.87
N ALA A 20 6.32 -9.82 6.38
CA ALA A 20 5.30 -10.75 5.95
C ALA A 20 4.85 -10.47 4.50
N ALA A 21 4.77 -9.19 4.12
CA ALA A 21 4.42 -8.79 2.76
C ALA A 21 5.44 -9.27 1.73
N GLU A 22 6.74 -9.15 2.02
CA GLU A 22 7.81 -9.63 1.14
C GLU A 22 7.79 -11.16 1.04
N GLU A 23 7.63 -11.87 2.15
CA GLU A 23 7.54 -13.33 2.17
C GLU A 23 6.33 -13.86 1.39
N LEU A 24 5.14 -13.27 1.58
CA LEU A 24 3.92 -13.64 0.85
C LEU A 24 4.07 -13.38 -0.64
N THR A 25 4.65 -12.24 -1.00
CA THR A 25 4.88 -11.84 -2.39
C THR A 25 5.88 -12.76 -3.06
N ALA A 26 7.05 -12.98 -2.44
CA ALA A 26 8.09 -13.84 -2.97
C ALA A 26 7.59 -15.28 -3.14
N TYR A 27 6.79 -15.79 -2.18
CA TYR A 27 6.18 -17.10 -2.29
C TYR A 27 5.22 -17.21 -3.49
N ALA A 28 4.32 -16.23 -3.67
CA ALA A 28 3.36 -16.22 -4.76
C ALA A 28 4.07 -16.08 -6.13
N VAL A 29 5.05 -15.18 -6.23
CA VAL A 29 5.87 -14.99 -7.44
C VAL A 29 6.65 -16.27 -7.78
N ALA A 30 7.30 -16.90 -6.80
CA ALA A 30 8.02 -18.16 -7.00
C ALA A 30 7.11 -19.31 -7.45
N SER A 31 5.83 -19.26 -7.06
CA SER A 31 4.79 -20.20 -7.50
C SER A 31 4.21 -19.86 -8.88
N GLY A 32 4.72 -18.82 -9.55
CA GLY A 32 4.30 -18.38 -10.89
C GLY A 32 3.03 -17.53 -10.91
N SER A 33 2.47 -17.18 -9.75
CA SER A 33 1.26 -16.34 -9.67
C SER A 33 1.54 -14.91 -10.13
N PRO A 34 0.65 -14.29 -10.92
CA PRO A 34 0.60 -12.85 -11.02
C PRO A 34 0.31 -12.24 -9.65
N VAL A 35 1.12 -11.26 -9.21
CA VAL A 35 0.97 -10.66 -7.87
C VAL A 35 0.69 -9.16 -7.96
N CYS A 36 -0.38 -8.72 -7.32
CA CYS A 36 -0.66 -7.33 -7.04
C CYS A 36 -0.59 -7.08 -5.53
N ALA A 37 0.30 -6.22 -5.09
CA ALA A 37 0.41 -5.84 -3.69
C ALA A 37 -0.23 -4.47 -3.43
N VAL A 38 -1.11 -4.39 -2.44
CA VAL A 38 -1.86 -3.19 -2.05
C VAL A 38 -1.36 -2.71 -0.70
N ILE A 39 -0.60 -1.62 -0.70
CA ILE A 39 -0.02 -1.07 0.53
C ILE A 39 -1.00 -0.08 1.14
N VAL A 40 -1.14 -0.15 2.46
CA VAL A 40 -1.95 0.75 3.27
C VAL A 40 -1.10 1.31 4.41
N ASP A 41 -0.84 2.60 4.36
CA ASP A 41 -0.13 3.40 5.38
C ASP A 41 -0.93 4.71 5.50
N VAL A 42 -1.97 4.66 6.34
CA VAL A 42 -2.99 5.71 6.44
C VAL A 42 -2.39 7.00 7.01
N LEU A 43 -1.43 6.88 7.94
CA LEU A 43 -0.77 7.99 8.64
C LEU A 43 0.75 8.01 8.38
N SER A 44 1.21 8.42 7.19
CA SER A 44 0.40 9.09 6.17
C SER A 44 0.83 8.84 4.75
N PHE A 45 1.64 7.82 4.48
CA PHE A 45 2.26 7.69 3.16
C PHE A 45 1.22 7.50 2.05
N THR A 46 0.32 6.52 2.18
CA THR A 46 -0.67 6.25 1.12
C THR A 46 -1.70 7.37 0.99
N THR A 47 -2.03 8.03 2.10
CA THR A 47 -2.85 9.25 2.08
C THR A 47 -2.13 10.39 1.32
N CYS A 48 -0.83 10.56 1.52
CA CYS A 48 -0.02 11.52 0.76
C CYS A 48 0.02 11.17 -0.74
N VAL A 49 0.21 9.90 -1.09
CA VAL A 49 0.18 9.43 -2.48
C VAL A 49 -1.16 9.73 -3.13
N SER A 50 -2.27 9.41 -2.45
CA SER A 50 -3.62 9.71 -2.96
C SER A 50 -3.85 11.21 -3.13
N VAL A 51 -3.41 12.06 -2.19
CA VAL A 51 -3.54 13.53 -2.33
C VAL A 51 -2.67 14.09 -3.46
N ALA A 52 -1.49 13.52 -3.68
CA ALA A 52 -0.61 13.91 -4.78
C ALA A 52 -1.23 13.49 -6.13
N ALA A 53 -1.78 12.28 -6.22
CA ALA A 53 -2.45 11.78 -7.42
C ALA A 53 -3.64 12.66 -7.86
N ASP A 54 -4.44 13.18 -6.90
CA ASP A 54 -5.53 14.12 -7.21
C ASP A 54 -5.05 15.41 -7.90
N ARG A 55 -3.77 15.76 -7.73
CA ARG A 55 -3.14 16.94 -8.33
C ARG A 55 -2.38 16.62 -9.62
N GLY A 56 -2.42 15.36 -10.07
CA GLY A 56 -1.59 14.89 -11.19
C GLY A 56 -0.10 14.80 -10.85
N THR A 57 0.27 14.79 -9.58
CA THR A 57 1.67 14.64 -9.14
C THR A 57 2.12 13.19 -9.30
N THR A 58 3.24 12.99 -9.98
CA THR A 58 3.98 11.72 -9.98
C THR A 58 4.74 11.57 -8.67
N VAL A 59 4.44 10.51 -7.91
CA VAL A 59 5.15 10.22 -6.66
C VAL A 59 6.20 9.15 -6.88
N HIS A 60 7.43 9.47 -6.49
CA HIS A 60 8.56 8.56 -6.46
C HIS A 60 8.81 8.13 -5.00
N PRO A 61 8.32 6.94 -4.58
CA PRO A 61 8.60 6.45 -3.23
C PRO A 61 10.09 6.21 -3.03
N TYR A 62 10.60 6.53 -1.85
CA TYR A 62 12.00 6.32 -1.52
C TYR A 62 12.15 5.79 -0.08
N PRO A 63 12.85 4.66 0.18
CA PRO A 63 12.83 4.02 1.50
C PRO A 63 13.40 4.85 2.66
N ARG A 64 14.46 5.61 2.42
CA ARG A 64 15.18 6.32 3.49
C ARG A 64 15.52 7.73 3.12
N ARG A 65 15.52 8.59 4.13
CA ARG A 65 15.90 9.98 3.97
C ARG A 65 17.41 10.12 4.17
N ASP A 66 18.18 9.78 3.15
CA ASP A 66 19.65 9.88 3.12
C ASP A 66 20.12 10.83 2.01
N ASP A 67 21.44 10.99 1.86
CA ASP A 67 22.03 11.80 0.79
C ASP A 67 21.67 11.25 -0.61
N GLY A 68 21.42 9.95 -0.71
CA GLY A 68 20.91 9.30 -1.92
C GLY A 68 19.55 9.85 -2.36
N ALA A 69 18.66 10.16 -1.41
CA ALA A 69 17.35 10.75 -1.71
C ALA A 69 17.47 12.14 -2.40
N ARG A 70 18.49 12.94 -2.04
CA ARG A 70 18.75 14.24 -2.69
C ARG A 70 19.24 14.08 -4.12
N ALA A 71 20.19 13.17 -4.34
CA ALA A 71 20.71 12.88 -5.66
C ALA A 71 19.60 12.34 -6.58
N PHE A 72 18.79 11.41 -6.07
CA PHE A 72 17.66 10.83 -6.79
C PHE A 72 16.59 11.88 -7.16
N ALA A 73 16.28 12.79 -6.24
CA ALA A 73 15.38 13.91 -6.54
C ALA A 73 15.94 14.85 -7.61
N ALA A 74 17.24 15.16 -7.56
CA ALA A 74 17.90 15.98 -8.58
C ALA A 74 17.87 15.31 -9.97
N GLU A 75 18.15 14.01 -10.04
CA GLU A 75 18.08 13.21 -11.28
C GLU A 75 16.67 13.26 -11.90
N ARG A 76 15.64 13.11 -11.07
CA ARG A 76 14.23 13.16 -11.49
C ARG A 76 13.68 14.57 -11.69
N ARG A 77 14.46 15.62 -11.39
CA ARG A 77 13.98 17.01 -11.30
C ARG A 77 12.73 17.14 -10.41
N ALA A 78 12.69 16.34 -9.35
CA ALA A 78 11.56 16.18 -8.46
C ALA A 78 11.76 16.97 -7.17
N THR A 79 10.65 17.42 -6.57
CA THR A 79 10.69 18.00 -5.22
C THR A 79 10.94 16.90 -4.20
N LEU A 80 11.96 17.06 -3.34
CA LEU A 80 12.19 16.13 -2.23
C LEU A 80 11.39 16.55 -1.00
N ALA A 81 10.50 15.69 -0.52
CA ALA A 81 9.74 15.94 0.70
C ALA A 81 10.67 16.12 1.92
N VAL A 82 10.56 17.24 2.64
CA VAL A 82 11.31 17.61 3.86
C VAL A 82 10.73 17.00 5.16
N PRO A 83 11.47 16.96 6.29
CA PRO A 83 10.89 16.48 7.54
C PRO A 83 9.71 17.36 7.94
N ARG A 84 8.70 16.79 8.62
CA ARG A 84 7.52 17.55 9.06
C ARG A 84 7.90 18.74 9.94
N SER A 85 8.91 18.59 10.80
CA SER A 85 9.42 19.69 11.63
C SER A 85 9.94 20.86 10.79
N ARG A 86 10.74 20.57 9.76
CA ARG A 86 11.27 21.57 8.84
C ARG A 86 10.17 22.21 8.01
N SER A 87 9.25 21.42 7.47
CA SER A 87 8.10 21.92 6.69
C SER A 87 7.26 22.92 7.48
N ARG A 88 7.07 22.69 8.79
CA ARG A 88 6.33 23.61 9.68
C ARG A 88 7.09 24.91 9.97
N ALA A 89 8.41 24.86 10.05
CA ALA A 89 9.23 26.01 10.41
C ALA A 89 9.60 26.89 9.20
N GLU A 90 9.94 26.27 8.07
CA GLU A 90 10.53 26.91 6.90
C GLU A 90 9.66 26.78 5.64
N GLY A 91 8.55 26.04 5.71
CA GLY A 91 7.73 25.69 4.55
C GLY A 91 8.29 24.49 3.76
N GLY A 92 7.67 24.22 2.61
CA GLY A 92 8.01 23.09 1.74
C GLY A 92 7.16 21.84 1.97
N VAL A 93 7.23 20.92 1.00
CA VAL A 93 6.43 19.69 0.99
C VAL A 93 7.03 18.67 1.95
N SER A 94 6.21 17.97 2.73
CA SER A 94 6.65 16.87 3.61
C SER A 94 5.80 15.62 3.43
N LEU A 95 6.05 14.58 4.22
CA LEU A 95 5.13 13.45 4.39
C LEU A 95 3.87 13.90 5.16
N SER A 96 3.18 14.92 4.67
CA SER A 96 1.96 15.46 5.26
C SER A 96 0.99 15.79 4.12
N PRO A 97 -0.24 15.23 4.14
CA PRO A 97 -1.20 15.46 3.07
C PRO A 97 -1.54 16.95 2.88
N SER A 98 -1.60 17.72 3.98
CA SER A 98 -1.88 19.16 3.90
C SER A 98 -0.74 19.93 3.23
N SER A 99 0.53 19.57 3.49
CA SER A 99 1.67 20.21 2.82
C SER A 99 1.72 19.95 1.31
N ILE A 100 1.32 18.75 0.88
CA ILE A 100 1.22 18.39 -0.55
C ILE A 100 0.06 19.17 -1.19
N ARG A 101 -1.08 19.24 -0.50
CA ARG A 101 -2.26 19.96 -1.01
C ARG A 101 -2.02 21.45 -1.16
N ALA A 102 -1.24 22.05 -0.26
CA ALA A 102 -0.91 23.47 -0.26
C ALA A 102 0.21 23.86 -1.24
N ALA A 103 0.92 22.88 -1.83
CA ALA A 103 1.96 23.18 -2.81
C ALA A 103 1.35 23.67 -4.12
N ASP A 104 1.89 24.74 -4.71
CA ASP A 104 1.38 25.29 -5.97
C ASP A 104 1.68 24.35 -7.15
N ALA A 105 2.94 24.25 -7.56
CA ALA A 105 3.40 23.39 -8.65
C ALA A 105 4.23 22.22 -8.10
N LEU A 106 3.67 21.01 -8.23
CA LEU A 106 4.31 19.78 -7.75
C LEU A 106 4.12 18.64 -8.77
N PRO A 107 4.79 18.68 -9.93
CA PRO A 107 4.62 17.63 -10.95
C PRO A 107 5.27 16.31 -10.52
N ASP A 108 6.41 16.37 -9.84
CA ASP A 108 7.17 15.22 -9.39
C ASP A 108 7.58 15.39 -7.93
N LEU A 109 7.31 14.37 -7.12
CA LEU A 109 7.58 14.35 -5.69
C LEU A 109 8.36 13.09 -5.31
N VAL A 110 9.57 13.24 -4.79
CA VAL A 110 10.26 12.17 -4.06
C VAL A 110 9.74 12.16 -2.63
N LEU A 111 9.15 11.04 -2.21
CA LEU A 111 8.48 10.91 -0.92
C LEU A 111 9.14 9.83 -0.05
N PRO A 112 10.07 10.23 0.84
CA PRO A 112 10.62 9.31 1.82
C PRO A 112 9.61 8.93 2.91
N SER A 113 9.47 7.63 3.20
CA SER A 113 8.69 7.10 4.32
C SER A 113 9.34 5.83 4.89
N PRO A 114 9.54 5.73 6.22
CA PRO A 114 10.18 4.56 6.83
C PRO A 114 9.34 3.28 6.68
N ASN A 115 8.02 3.42 6.54
CA ASN A 115 7.08 2.30 6.41
C ASN A 115 6.63 2.19 4.94
N GLY A 116 5.65 2.98 4.51
CA GLY A 116 5.03 2.84 3.19
C GLY A 116 5.98 2.86 1.98
N SER A 117 6.97 3.75 1.92
CA SER A 117 7.93 3.79 0.80
C SER A 117 8.90 2.61 0.82
N THR A 118 9.33 2.18 2.01
CA THR A 118 10.17 0.99 2.20
C THR A 118 9.44 -0.27 1.71
N ILE A 119 8.20 -0.46 2.17
CA ILE A 119 7.35 -1.59 1.76
C ILE A 119 7.11 -1.55 0.25
N ALA A 120 6.80 -0.38 -0.32
CA ALA A 120 6.59 -0.23 -1.76
C ALA A 120 7.80 -0.63 -2.59
N SER A 121 9.00 -0.18 -2.18
CA SER A 121 10.23 -0.55 -2.85
C SER A 121 10.53 -2.04 -2.74
N GLY A 122 10.31 -2.65 -1.56
CA GLY A 122 10.55 -4.08 -1.35
C GLY A 122 9.64 -4.95 -2.20
N LEU A 123 8.34 -4.65 -2.22
CA LEU A 123 7.36 -5.43 -2.98
C LEU A 123 7.55 -5.31 -4.49
N ALA A 124 7.90 -4.12 -4.98
CA ALA A 124 8.25 -3.94 -6.39
C ALA A 124 9.51 -4.73 -6.76
N GLY A 125 10.53 -4.72 -5.89
CA GLY A 125 11.74 -5.54 -6.05
C GLY A 125 11.46 -7.05 -6.00
N ALA A 126 10.47 -7.48 -5.23
CA ALA A 126 10.01 -8.86 -5.15
C ALA A 126 9.13 -9.30 -6.35
N GLY A 127 8.85 -8.40 -7.30
CA GLY A 127 8.13 -8.72 -8.54
C GLY A 127 6.62 -8.46 -8.51
N ALA A 128 6.09 -7.83 -7.46
CA ALA A 128 4.67 -7.45 -7.42
C ALA A 128 4.39 -6.16 -8.21
N ARG A 129 3.18 -6.10 -8.79
CA ARG A 129 2.57 -4.82 -9.15
C ARG A 129 2.11 -4.12 -7.88
N VAL A 130 2.67 -2.96 -7.56
CA VAL A 130 2.38 -2.26 -6.30
C VAL A 130 1.32 -1.16 -6.51
N VAL A 131 0.34 -1.11 -5.60
CA VAL A 131 -0.72 -0.10 -5.54
C VAL A 131 -0.77 0.51 -4.15
N ALA A 132 -0.87 1.84 -4.06
CA ALA A 132 -1.05 2.55 -2.79
C ALA A 132 -2.54 2.82 -2.55
N ALA A 133 -3.06 2.35 -1.42
CA ALA A 133 -4.46 2.52 -1.03
C ALA A 133 -4.59 3.19 0.33
N SER A 134 -5.61 4.03 0.44
CA SER A 134 -6.01 4.76 1.64
C SER A 134 -7.54 4.78 1.69
N LEU A 135 -8.09 5.24 2.82
CA LEU A 135 -9.54 5.43 2.97
C LEU A 135 -10.14 6.31 1.84
N ARG A 136 -9.36 7.27 1.30
CA ARG A 136 -9.80 8.23 0.28
C ARG A 136 -10.02 7.61 -1.10
N ASN A 137 -9.28 6.56 -1.44
CA ASN A 137 -9.28 5.94 -2.76
C ASN A 137 -9.66 4.46 -2.73
N ARG A 138 -10.20 3.95 -1.62
CA ARG A 138 -10.57 2.54 -1.44
C ARG A 138 -11.46 2.00 -2.58
N SER A 139 -12.49 2.73 -2.97
CA SER A 139 -13.44 2.29 -4.01
C SER A 139 -12.83 2.32 -5.41
N ALA A 140 -11.91 3.25 -5.67
CA ALA A 140 -11.19 3.34 -6.93
C ALA A 140 -10.13 2.23 -7.06
N VAL A 141 -9.40 1.95 -5.98
CA VAL A 141 -8.47 0.82 -5.91
C VAL A 141 -9.23 -0.50 -6.06
N ALA A 142 -10.36 -0.67 -5.39
CA ALA A 142 -11.18 -1.87 -5.54
C ALA A 142 -11.68 -2.07 -6.99
N ALA A 143 -12.11 -1.01 -7.66
CA ALA A 143 -12.49 -1.08 -9.08
C ALA A 143 -11.30 -1.52 -9.95
N TRP A 144 -10.15 -0.87 -9.77
CA TRP A 144 -8.93 -1.19 -10.50
C TRP A 144 -8.45 -2.63 -10.25
N LEU A 145 -8.60 -3.15 -9.02
CA LEU A 145 -8.26 -4.53 -8.68
C LEU A 145 -9.15 -5.54 -9.38
N VAL A 146 -10.44 -5.24 -9.59
CA VAL A 146 -11.32 -6.09 -10.40
C VAL A 146 -10.82 -6.15 -11.84
N ASP A 147 -10.50 -5.00 -12.44
CA ASP A 147 -9.96 -4.95 -13.81
C ASP A 147 -8.62 -5.70 -13.91
N TRP A 148 -7.76 -5.58 -12.91
CA TRP A 148 -6.50 -6.31 -12.84
C TRP A 148 -6.74 -7.82 -12.72
N LEU A 149 -7.64 -8.27 -11.84
CA LEU A 149 -8.00 -9.69 -11.70
C LEU A 149 -8.55 -10.24 -13.02
N ASP A 150 -9.43 -9.50 -13.68
CA ASP A 150 -9.99 -9.88 -14.99
C ASP A 150 -8.90 -10.00 -16.06
N SER A 151 -7.86 -9.15 -16.01
CA SER A 151 -6.71 -9.25 -16.93
C SER A 151 -5.83 -10.49 -16.71
N THR A 152 -5.95 -11.16 -15.55
CA THR A 152 -5.19 -12.37 -15.22
C THR A 152 -5.93 -13.67 -15.56
N VAL A 153 -7.17 -13.58 -16.08
CA VAL A 153 -7.94 -14.75 -16.49
C VAL A 153 -7.16 -15.53 -17.57
N GLY A 154 -6.99 -16.82 -17.34
CA GLY A 154 -6.19 -17.70 -18.21
C GLY A 154 -4.72 -17.85 -17.80
N ALA A 155 -4.28 -17.20 -16.72
CA ALA A 155 -2.99 -17.49 -16.12
C ALA A 155 -2.89 -18.96 -15.68
N THR A 156 -1.68 -19.52 -15.75
CA THR A 156 -1.42 -20.93 -15.37
C THR A 156 -1.62 -21.19 -13.89
N THR A 157 -1.42 -20.17 -13.05
CA THR A 157 -1.65 -20.23 -11.61
C THR A 157 -2.57 -19.07 -11.19
N PRO A 158 -3.37 -19.26 -10.12
CA PRO A 158 -4.26 -18.21 -9.63
C PRO A 158 -3.49 -16.93 -9.26
N PRO A 159 -4.06 -15.74 -9.53
CA PRO A 159 -3.46 -14.47 -9.11
C PRO A 159 -3.51 -14.33 -7.58
N ALA A 160 -2.61 -13.51 -7.04
CA ALA A 160 -2.59 -13.13 -5.63
C ALA A 160 -2.69 -11.61 -5.47
N VAL A 161 -3.66 -11.17 -4.67
CA VAL A 161 -3.77 -9.80 -4.17
C VAL A 161 -3.27 -9.79 -2.73
N VAL A 162 -2.10 -9.19 -2.50
CA VAL A 162 -1.48 -9.11 -1.17
C VAL A 162 -1.76 -7.73 -0.57
N VAL A 163 -2.68 -7.65 0.39
CA VAL A 163 -3.02 -6.41 1.10
C VAL A 163 -2.10 -6.26 2.31
N VAL A 164 -1.46 -5.10 2.44
CA VAL A 164 -0.38 -4.86 3.40
C VAL A 164 -0.70 -3.65 4.25
N PRO A 165 -1.35 -3.83 5.41
CA PRO A 165 -1.33 -2.81 6.45
C PRO A 165 0.12 -2.62 6.92
N ALA A 166 0.65 -1.41 6.72
CA ALA A 166 2.07 -1.12 6.90
C ALA A 166 2.48 -1.24 8.37
N GLY A 167 1.61 -0.82 9.28
CA GLY A 167 1.89 -0.76 10.69
C GLY A 167 2.94 0.31 11.02
N GLU A 168 3.35 0.29 12.27
CA GLU A 168 4.36 1.16 12.83
C GLU A 168 5.54 0.37 13.38
N ARG A 169 6.56 1.06 13.87
CA ARG A 169 7.70 0.43 14.53
C ARG A 169 7.79 0.86 15.98
N TRP A 170 8.06 -0.09 16.86
CA TRP A 170 8.53 0.18 18.21
C TRP A 170 9.97 0.73 18.18
N PRO A 171 10.47 1.33 19.27
CA PRO A 171 11.86 1.81 19.34
C PRO A 171 12.93 0.75 19.08
N ASP A 172 12.62 -0.53 19.35
CA ASP A 172 13.49 -1.68 19.06
C ASP A 172 13.42 -2.14 17.58
N GLY A 173 12.62 -1.47 16.75
CA GLY A 173 12.44 -1.75 15.33
C GLY A 173 11.41 -2.83 15.02
N SER A 174 10.84 -3.49 16.04
CA SER A 174 9.81 -4.51 15.87
C SER A 174 8.50 -3.89 15.36
N LEU A 175 7.72 -4.69 14.63
CA LEU A 175 6.44 -4.28 14.08
C LEU A 175 5.43 -4.00 15.22
N ARG A 176 4.77 -2.86 15.13
CA ARG A 176 3.60 -2.49 15.92
C ARG A 176 2.38 -2.43 14.98
N PRO A 177 1.40 -3.32 15.10
CA PRO A 177 0.13 -3.17 14.39
C PRO A 177 -0.51 -1.81 14.66
N ALA A 178 -0.96 -1.14 13.60
CA ALA A 178 -1.57 0.18 13.62
C ALA A 178 -3.05 0.04 13.21
N VAL A 179 -3.97 0.37 14.11
CA VAL A 179 -5.42 0.14 13.91
C VAL A 179 -5.96 0.89 12.69
N GLU A 180 -5.42 2.07 12.43
CA GLU A 180 -5.72 2.89 11.26
C GLU A 180 -5.37 2.18 9.95
N ASP A 181 -4.27 1.43 9.91
CA ASP A 181 -3.86 0.68 8.72
C ASP A 181 -4.70 -0.60 8.57
N LEU A 182 -5.11 -1.23 9.67
CA LEU A 182 -6.07 -2.34 9.63
C LEU A 182 -7.39 -1.88 9.02
N TRP A 183 -7.94 -0.76 9.49
CA TRP A 183 -9.16 -0.17 8.93
C TRP A 183 -8.98 0.26 7.49
N GLY A 184 -7.83 0.87 7.14
CA GLY A 184 -7.51 1.21 5.77
C GLY A 184 -7.51 -0.02 4.84
N ALA A 185 -6.85 -1.10 5.26
CA ALA A 185 -6.80 -2.36 4.52
C ALA A 185 -8.18 -3.01 4.43
N GLY A 186 -8.89 -3.08 5.56
CA GLY A 186 -10.26 -3.57 5.64
C GLY A 186 -11.21 -2.81 4.72
N SER A 187 -11.05 -1.50 4.59
CA SER A 187 -11.87 -0.66 3.71
C SER A 187 -11.70 -1.00 2.23
N VAL A 188 -10.51 -1.43 1.82
CA VAL A 188 -10.22 -1.90 0.46
C VAL A 188 -10.75 -3.31 0.27
N VAL A 189 -10.54 -4.20 1.24
CA VAL A 189 -11.05 -5.57 1.21
C VAL A 189 -12.58 -5.59 1.11
N ALA A 190 -13.27 -4.83 1.96
CA ALA A 190 -14.73 -4.70 1.93
C ALA A 190 -15.24 -4.14 0.59
N ALA A 191 -14.58 -3.09 0.06
CA ALA A 191 -14.93 -2.53 -1.23
C ALA A 191 -14.69 -3.49 -2.41
N LEU A 192 -13.63 -4.30 -2.35
CA LEU A 192 -13.35 -5.32 -3.37
C LEU A 192 -14.35 -6.48 -3.28
N ALA A 193 -14.62 -7.00 -2.09
CA ALA A 193 -15.58 -8.07 -1.86
C ALA A 193 -16.99 -7.66 -2.32
N GLY A 194 -17.43 -6.43 -1.99
CA GLY A 194 -18.69 -5.88 -2.46
C GLY A 194 -18.76 -5.62 -3.98
N ARG A 195 -17.63 -5.58 -4.70
CA ARG A 195 -17.63 -5.55 -6.17
C ARG A 195 -17.62 -6.95 -6.79
N LEU A 196 -17.14 -7.94 -6.05
CA LEU A 196 -17.02 -9.31 -6.50
C LEU A 196 -18.22 -10.17 -6.11
N GLU A 197 -19.09 -9.76 -5.18
CA GLU A 197 -20.37 -10.38 -4.76
C GLU A 197 -20.57 -11.83 -5.23
N HIS A 198 -21.23 -12.04 -6.39
CA HIS A 198 -21.59 -13.35 -6.92
C HIS A 198 -20.45 -14.11 -7.61
N ARG A 199 -19.35 -13.43 -7.92
CA ARG A 199 -18.11 -14.00 -8.48
C ARG A 199 -17.16 -14.50 -7.40
N ALA A 200 -17.38 -14.09 -6.15
CA ALA A 200 -16.55 -14.46 -5.01
C ALA A 200 -16.92 -15.85 -4.47
N GLY A 201 -15.99 -16.81 -4.57
CA GLY A 201 -16.11 -18.08 -3.86
C GLY A 201 -15.65 -17.96 -2.39
N PRO A 202 -15.83 -19.02 -1.58
CA PRO A 202 -15.42 -19.03 -0.16
C PRO A 202 -13.89 -18.87 0.02
N LEU A 203 -13.12 -19.04 -1.04
CA LEU A 203 -11.67 -18.90 -1.07
C LEU A 203 -11.21 -17.51 -1.56
N LEU A 204 -12.10 -16.52 -1.64
CA LEU A 204 -11.70 -15.18 -2.06
C LEU A 204 -10.77 -14.54 -1.02
N LEU A 205 -11.18 -14.53 0.25
CA LEU A 205 -10.50 -13.82 1.33
C LEU A 205 -9.80 -14.81 2.25
N SER A 206 -8.54 -14.55 2.60
CA SER A 206 -7.92 -15.20 3.74
C SER A 206 -8.63 -14.81 5.05
N PRO A 207 -8.51 -15.62 6.12
CA PRO A 207 -9.05 -15.24 7.42
C PRO A 207 -8.57 -13.87 7.91
N GLU A 208 -7.30 -13.51 7.66
CA GLU A 208 -6.74 -12.21 8.00
C GLU A 208 -7.42 -11.07 7.21
N ALA A 209 -7.69 -11.28 5.92
CA ALA A 209 -8.39 -10.32 5.09
C ALA A 209 -9.87 -10.16 5.52
N GLU A 210 -10.54 -11.26 5.85
CA GLU A 210 -11.92 -11.27 6.36
C GLU A 210 -12.04 -10.51 7.68
N VAL A 211 -11.11 -10.73 8.61
CA VAL A 211 -11.04 -9.98 9.89
C VAL A 211 -10.86 -8.49 9.64
N ALA A 212 -9.96 -8.09 8.75
CA ALA A 212 -9.75 -6.68 8.42
C ALA A 212 -11.01 -6.05 7.81
N GLY A 213 -11.65 -6.72 6.86
CA GLY A 213 -12.90 -6.27 6.24
C GLY A 213 -14.01 -6.08 7.27
N THR A 214 -14.21 -7.07 8.15
CA THR A 214 -15.20 -7.00 9.24
C THR A 214 -14.90 -5.86 10.21
N ALA A 215 -13.63 -5.66 10.57
CA ALA A 215 -13.22 -4.58 11.46
C ALA A 215 -13.52 -3.19 10.86
N TRP A 216 -13.39 -3.03 9.55
CA TRP A 216 -13.79 -1.81 8.85
C TRP A 216 -15.31 -1.62 8.85
N LEU A 217 -16.08 -2.64 8.46
CA LEU A 217 -17.55 -2.57 8.40
C LEU A 217 -18.17 -2.23 9.77
N ALA A 218 -17.53 -2.64 10.87
CA ALA A 218 -17.98 -2.31 12.22
C ALA A 218 -17.83 -0.81 12.59
N VAL A 219 -17.06 -0.04 11.82
CA VAL A 219 -16.76 1.37 12.12
C VAL A 219 -17.06 2.33 10.97
N GLU A 220 -17.45 1.86 9.78
CA GLU A 220 -17.53 2.71 8.59
C GLU A 220 -18.55 3.86 8.67
N ASP A 221 -19.61 3.67 9.47
CA ASP A 221 -20.68 4.65 9.69
C ASP A 221 -20.48 5.49 10.97
N ARG A 222 -19.34 5.36 11.66
CA ARG A 222 -19.05 6.08 12.91
C ARG A 222 -18.28 7.37 12.66
#